data_AF-A0A659R4F2-F1
#
_entry.id   AF-A0A659R4F2-F1
#
_cell.length_a   1.000
_cell.length_b   1.000
_cell.length_c   1.000
_cell.angle_alpha   90.00
_cell.angle_beta   90.00
_cell.angle_gamma   90.00
#
_symmetry.space_group_name_H-M   'P 1'
#
loop_
_entity.id
_entity.type
_entity.pdbx_description
1 polymer ?
#
loop_
_entity_poly.entity_id
_entity_poly.type
_entity_poly.pdbx_seq_one_letter_code
_entity_poly.pdbx_strand_id
1 'polypeptide(L)'
;MSDIDALQALTSQMTQEGIRRLLVISGDAAWCRERAEAIRAALPGDWLWVAPDAPAQPRCTPQALQTLLGREFRHAIFDAWQGFDAAAFAALSGTLQAGSWLLLLMPPYETWESRPDTDSLRWSDCAQPIPTPQFA
;
A
#
# COMPACT_ATOMS: atom_id res chain seq x y z
N MET A 1 10.64 6.61 23.45
CA MET A 1 9.68 7.13 22.44
C MET A 1 9.29 5.94 21.61
N SER A 2 8.01 5.60 21.54
CA SER A 2 7.55 4.45 20.75
C SER A 2 7.60 4.79 19.25
N ASP A 3 7.66 3.78 18.39
CA ASP A 3 7.61 3.96 16.93
C ASP A 3 6.32 4.70 16.49
N ILE A 4 5.23 4.49 17.24
CA ILE A 4 3.95 5.17 17.00
C ILE A 4 4.02 6.66 17.34
N ASP A 5 4.67 7.04 18.44
CA ASP A 5 4.83 8.46 18.80
C ASP A 5 5.64 9.20 17.72
N ALA A 6 6.67 8.54 17.18
CA ALA A 6 7.47 9.07 16.08
C ALA A 6 6.64 9.26 14.81
N LEU A 7 5.77 8.30 14.47
CA LEU A 7 4.86 8.41 13.32
C LEU A 7 3.85 9.55 13.49
N GLN A 8 3.32 9.78 14.69
CA GLN A 8 2.41 10.90 14.96
C GLN A 8 3.08 12.26 14.80
N ALA A 9 4.30 12.41 15.35
CA ALA A 9 5.10 13.63 15.17
C ALA A 9 5.40 13.87 13.68
N LEU A 10 5.80 12.82 12.95
CA LEU A 10 6.10 12.90 11.53
C LEU A 10 4.87 13.24 10.68
N THR A 11 3.70 12.71 11.04
CA THR A 11 2.42 13.03 10.39
C THR A 11 2.08 14.52 10.53
N SER A 12 2.34 15.09 11.71
CA SER A 12 2.14 16.52 11.96
C SER A 12 3.05 17.38 11.09
N GLN A 13 4.33 17.00 10.99
CA GLN A 13 5.30 17.67 10.11
C GLN A 13 4.89 17.57 8.64
N MET A 14 4.51 16.39 8.16
CA MET A 14 4.09 16.17 6.77
C MET A 14 2.86 17.02 6.41
N THR A 15 1.95 17.21 7.36
CA THR A 15 0.77 18.06 7.17
C THR A 15 1.16 19.53 7.01
N GLN A 16 2.11 20.01 7.81
CA GLN A 16 2.62 21.39 7.71
C GLN A 16 3.40 21.64 6.42
N GLU A 17 4.19 20.65 5.99
CA GLU A 17 5.02 20.74 4.78
C GLU A 17 4.25 20.46 3.49
N GLY A 18 2.99 20.01 3.57
CA GLY A 18 2.18 19.71 2.40
C GLY A 18 2.62 18.44 1.65
N ILE A 19 3.35 17.53 2.31
CA ILE A 19 3.94 16.34 1.69
C ILE A 19 3.26 15.04 2.10
N ARG A 20 3.58 13.99 1.37
CA ARG A 20 3.11 12.61 1.60
C ARG A 20 4.33 11.71 1.68
N ARG A 21 4.23 10.61 2.43
CA ARG A 21 5.32 9.64 2.54
C ARG A 21 4.83 8.23 2.32
N LEU A 22 5.69 7.44 1.70
CA LEU A 22 5.56 5.99 1.60
C LEU A 22 6.21 5.36 2.84
N LEU A 23 5.52 4.40 3.45
CA LEU A 23 6.08 3.54 4.48
C LEU A 23 5.95 2.09 4.02
N VAL A 24 7.09 1.43 3.88
CA VAL A 24 7.16 0.05 3.42
C VAL A 24 7.20 -0.88 4.63
N ILE A 25 6.33 -1.88 4.63
CA ILE A 25 6.27 -2.94 5.63
C ILE A 25 6.55 -4.26 4.90
N SER A 26 7.79 -4.73 5.03
CA SER A 26 8.30 -5.94 4.37
C SER A 26 8.52 -7.03 5.42
N GLY A 27 7.94 -8.21 5.22
CA GLY A 27 8.08 -9.30 6.19
C GLY A 27 7.09 -10.43 5.94
N ASP A 28 6.66 -11.11 7.00
CA ASP A 28 5.56 -12.09 6.97
C ASP A 28 4.19 -11.42 6.74
N ALA A 29 3.24 -12.11 6.11
CA ALA A 29 1.96 -11.54 5.70
C ALA A 29 1.10 -11.14 6.91
N ALA A 30 1.01 -12.02 7.90
CA ALA A 30 0.25 -11.76 9.11
C ALA A 30 0.90 -10.63 9.91
N TRP A 31 2.24 -10.64 10.01
CA TRP A 31 2.99 -9.56 10.66
C TRP A 31 2.80 -8.20 9.97
N CYS A 32 2.88 -8.15 8.64
CA CYS A 32 2.67 -6.90 7.89
C CYS A 32 1.27 -6.33 8.12
N ARG A 33 0.24 -7.21 8.09
CA ARG A 33 -1.15 -6.82 8.34
C ARG A 33 -1.36 -6.35 9.78
N GLU A 34 -0.79 -7.02 10.76
CA GLU A 34 -0.83 -6.60 12.17
C GLU A 34 -0.22 -5.21 12.36
N ARG A 35 0.94 -4.95 11.71
CA ARG A 35 1.60 -3.63 11.77
C ARG A 35 0.77 -2.55 11.08
N ALA A 36 0.18 -2.85 9.93
CA ALA A 36 -0.71 -1.93 9.22
C ALA A 36 -1.93 -1.57 10.08
N GLU A 37 -2.53 -2.55 10.75
CA GLU A 37 -3.65 -2.33 11.66
C GLU A 37 -3.27 -1.50 12.88
N ALA A 38 -2.10 -1.74 13.47
CA ALA A 38 -1.60 -0.93 14.59
C ALA A 38 -1.39 0.54 14.19
N ILE A 39 -0.82 0.79 13.01
CA ILE A 39 -0.63 2.16 12.48
C ILE A 39 -1.98 2.80 12.17
N ARG A 40 -2.91 2.05 11.56
CA ARG A 40 -4.28 2.49 11.28
C ARG A 40 -5.03 2.90 12.54
N ALA A 41 -4.88 2.14 13.62
CA ALA A 41 -5.49 2.46 14.91
C ALA A 41 -4.87 3.70 15.57
N ALA A 42 -3.58 3.94 15.34
CA ALA A 42 -2.84 5.04 15.96
C ALA A 42 -2.94 6.39 15.21
N LEU A 43 -3.17 6.36 13.90
CA LEU A 43 -3.24 7.54 13.04
C LEU A 43 -4.66 7.70 12.47
N PRO A 44 -5.40 8.76 12.83
CA PRO A 44 -6.77 8.94 12.36
C PRO A 44 -6.80 9.18 10.85
N GLY A 45 -7.67 8.46 10.15
CA GLY A 45 -7.86 8.56 8.71
C GLY A 45 -8.94 7.60 8.22
N ASP A 46 -9.31 7.75 6.96
CA ASP A 46 -10.21 6.85 6.25
C ASP A 46 -9.57 5.51 5.89
N TRP A 47 -8.27 5.48 5.60
CA TRP A 47 -7.49 4.25 5.40
C TRP A 47 -8.07 3.32 4.33
N LEU A 48 -8.08 3.78 3.07
CA LEU A 48 -8.46 2.93 1.94
C LEU A 48 -7.49 1.75 1.81
N TRP A 49 -8.00 0.54 1.97
CA TRP A 49 -7.22 -0.69 1.81
C TRP A 49 -7.41 -1.28 0.41
N VAL A 50 -6.35 -1.25 -0.38
CA VAL A 50 -6.32 -1.79 -1.74
C VAL A 50 -5.70 -3.19 -1.69
N ALA A 51 -6.57 -4.19 -1.69
CA ALA A 51 -6.21 -5.61 -1.79
C ALA A 51 -7.42 -6.43 -2.25
N PRO A 52 -7.22 -7.56 -2.97
CA PRO A 52 -8.31 -8.47 -3.32
C PRO A 52 -9.07 -9.00 -2.10
N ASP A 53 -8.36 -9.26 -1.00
CA ASP A 53 -8.85 -9.89 0.24
C ASP A 53 -8.70 -8.98 1.47
N ALA A 54 -8.68 -7.66 1.30
CA ALA A 54 -8.45 -6.70 2.38
C ALA A 54 -9.38 -6.94 3.58
N PRO A 55 -8.89 -6.99 4.83
CA PRO A 55 -9.67 -7.44 5.98
C PRO A 55 -10.71 -6.43 6.47
N ALA A 56 -10.58 -5.15 6.13
CA ALA A 56 -11.41 -4.09 6.69
C ALA A 56 -11.82 -3.04 5.66
N GLN A 57 -12.97 -2.40 5.89
CA GLN A 57 -13.45 -1.26 5.10
C GLN A 57 -12.80 0.06 5.57
N PRO A 58 -12.71 1.09 4.70
CA PRO A 58 -13.03 1.06 3.27
C PRO A 58 -11.98 0.26 2.49
N ARG A 59 -12.43 -0.63 1.59
CA ARG A 59 -11.55 -1.45 0.75
C ARG A 59 -11.98 -1.49 -0.71
N CYS A 60 -11.02 -1.72 -1.60
CA CYS A 60 -11.27 -2.01 -3.00
C CYS A 60 -10.18 -2.91 -3.59
N THR A 61 -10.44 -3.49 -4.76
CA THR A 61 -9.40 -4.19 -5.52
C THR A 61 -8.55 -3.18 -6.28
N PRO A 62 -7.30 -3.51 -6.65
CA PRO A 62 -6.47 -2.64 -7.51
C PRO A 62 -7.21 -2.19 -8.78
N GLN A 63 -7.95 -3.09 -9.43
CA GLN A 63 -8.70 -2.81 -10.66
C GLN A 63 -9.86 -1.83 -10.44
N ALA A 64 -10.48 -1.86 -9.25
CA ALA A 64 -11.58 -0.95 -8.92
C ALA A 64 -11.09 0.48 -8.64
N LEU A 65 -9.80 0.70 -8.45
CA LEU A 65 -9.26 1.98 -8.02
C LEU A 65 -9.47 3.11 -9.04
N GLN A 66 -9.52 2.79 -10.34
CA GLN A 66 -9.86 3.76 -11.38
C GLN A 66 -11.25 4.39 -11.16
N THR A 67 -12.17 3.67 -10.53
CA THR A 67 -13.53 4.16 -10.21
C THR A 67 -13.55 5.13 -9.02
N LEU A 68 -12.44 5.22 -8.28
CA LEU A 68 -12.29 6.09 -7.11
C LEU A 68 -11.54 7.38 -7.44
N LEU A 69 -11.13 7.59 -8.70
CA LEU A 69 -10.50 8.83 -9.16
C LEU A 69 -11.46 10.02 -9.00
N GLY A 70 -10.90 11.16 -8.57
CA GLY A 70 -11.68 12.35 -8.21
C GLY A 70 -12.12 12.38 -6.74
N ARG A 71 -11.80 11.34 -5.97
CA ARG A 71 -11.93 11.33 -4.51
C ARG A 71 -10.55 11.45 -3.88
N GLU A 72 -10.51 12.05 -2.70
CA GLU A 72 -9.30 12.15 -1.90
C GLU A 72 -9.41 11.30 -0.64
N PHE A 73 -8.30 10.68 -0.25
CA PHE A 73 -8.18 9.88 0.96
C PHE A 73 -7.10 10.43 1.89
N ARG A 74 -7.33 10.34 3.20
CA ARG A 74 -6.36 10.77 4.21
C ARG A 74 -5.21 9.78 4.30
N HIS A 75 -5.45 8.48 4.32
CA HIS A 75 -4.40 7.45 4.38
C HIS A 75 -4.80 6.25 3.53
N ALA A 76 -3.83 5.45 3.09
CA ALA A 76 -4.12 4.23 2.34
C ALA A 76 -3.11 3.11 2.60
N ILE A 77 -3.55 1.88 2.35
CA ILE A 77 -2.76 0.66 2.39
C ILE A 77 -2.84 0.00 1.03
N PHE A 78 -1.70 -0.35 0.44
CA PHE A 78 -1.60 -1.15 -0.76
C PHE A 78 -0.95 -2.49 -0.39
N ASP A 79 -1.70 -3.58 -0.53
CA ASP A 79 -1.20 -4.93 -0.24
C ASP A 79 -0.68 -5.56 -1.54
N ALA A 80 0.64 -5.69 -1.65
CA ALA A 80 1.32 -6.21 -2.82
C ALA A 80 1.79 -7.67 -2.64
N TRP A 81 1.20 -8.41 -1.68
CA TRP A 81 1.62 -9.80 -1.40
C TRP A 81 1.43 -10.77 -2.55
N GLN A 82 0.35 -10.60 -3.32
CA GLN A 82 0.03 -11.48 -4.45
C GLN A 82 0.55 -10.91 -5.77
N GLY A 83 0.79 -9.61 -5.87
CA GLY A 83 1.23 -8.93 -7.08
C GLY A 83 1.19 -7.42 -6.95
N PHE A 84 1.84 -6.72 -7.86
CA PHE A 84 1.98 -5.27 -7.82
C PHE A 84 1.40 -4.63 -9.09
N ASP A 85 0.17 -4.14 -9.01
CA ASP A 85 -0.41 -3.30 -10.07
C ASP A 85 0.17 -1.88 -9.98
N ALA A 86 1.16 -1.60 -10.83
CA ALA A 86 1.83 -0.30 -10.85
C ALA A 86 0.89 0.88 -11.21
N ALA A 87 -0.11 0.64 -12.06
CA ALA A 87 -1.07 1.67 -12.44
C ALA A 87 -2.01 1.99 -11.27
N ALA A 88 -2.47 0.97 -10.54
CA ALA A 88 -3.25 1.17 -9.33
C ALA A 88 -2.43 1.85 -8.23
N PHE A 89 -1.18 1.44 -8.01
CA PHE A 89 -0.32 2.09 -7.02
C PHE A 89 -0.13 3.59 -7.31
N ALA A 90 0.15 3.94 -8.57
CA ALA A 90 0.27 5.33 -9.00
C ALA A 90 -1.05 6.11 -8.81
N ALA A 91 -2.18 5.54 -9.23
CA ALA A 91 -3.50 6.15 -9.03
C ALA A 91 -3.80 6.37 -7.54
N LEU A 92 -3.51 5.39 -6.68
CA LEU A 92 -3.74 5.47 -5.25
C LEU A 92 -2.94 6.62 -4.64
N SER A 93 -1.66 6.69 -4.99
CA SER A 93 -0.77 7.77 -4.53
C SER A 93 -1.30 9.16 -4.91
N GLY A 94 -1.95 9.28 -6.08
CA GLY A 94 -2.56 10.51 -6.57
C GLY A 94 -3.82 10.93 -5.80
N THR A 95 -4.53 9.99 -5.18
CA THR A 95 -5.73 10.28 -4.36
C THR A 95 -5.40 10.76 -2.95
N LEU A 96 -4.13 10.71 -2.52
CA LEU A 96 -3.76 11.02 -1.15
C LEU A 96 -3.59 12.52 -0.90
N GLN A 97 -4.15 12.99 0.21
CA GLN A 97 -4.06 14.37 0.70
C GLN A 97 -2.66 14.73 1.22
N ALA A 98 -2.41 16.00 1.52
CA ALA A 98 -1.21 16.40 2.27
C ALA A 98 -1.22 15.83 3.70
N GLY A 99 -0.06 15.38 4.19
CA GLY A 99 0.07 14.71 5.49
C GLY A 99 -0.28 13.22 5.46
N SER A 100 -0.52 12.66 4.29
CA SER A 100 -0.92 11.25 4.12
C SER A 100 0.25 10.27 4.15
N TRP A 101 -0.01 9.12 4.75
CA TRP A 101 0.77 7.90 4.59
C TRP A 101 0.17 7.00 3.52
N LEU A 102 1.03 6.49 2.66
CA LEU A 102 0.79 5.31 1.85
C LEU A 102 1.57 4.16 2.47
N LEU A 103 0.89 3.15 2.99
CA LEU A 103 1.54 1.92 3.45
C LEU A 103 1.62 0.93 2.29
N LEU A 104 2.81 0.43 2.02
CA LEU A 104 3.04 -0.67 1.08
C LEU A 104 3.37 -1.92 1.87
N LEU A 105 2.49 -2.93 1.80
CA LEU A 105 2.74 -4.24 2.39
C LEU A 105 3.36 -5.14 1.34
N MET A 106 4.51 -5.72 1.64
CA MET A 106 5.23 -6.57 0.71
C MET A 106 5.84 -7.81 1.41
N PRO A 107 6.04 -8.92 0.68
CA PRO A 107 6.95 -10.00 1.02
C PRO A 107 8.29 -9.57 1.61
N PRO A 108 9.01 -10.50 2.27
CA PRO A 108 10.40 -10.26 2.65
C PRO A 108 11.21 -9.83 1.43
N TYR A 109 11.89 -8.69 1.55
CA TYR A 109 12.69 -8.05 0.51
C TYR A 109 13.63 -9.04 -0.19
N GLU A 110 14.26 -9.95 0.56
CA GLU A 110 15.20 -10.96 0.06
C GLU A 110 14.57 -11.96 -0.91
N THR A 111 13.24 -12.10 -0.88
CA THR A 111 12.48 -13.03 -1.73
C THR A 111 11.61 -12.33 -2.76
N TRP A 112 11.52 -11.01 -2.71
CA TRP A 112 10.59 -10.23 -3.52
C TRP A 112 10.87 -10.39 -5.02
N GLU A 113 12.13 -10.27 -5.45
CA GLU A 113 12.53 -10.41 -6.87
C GLU A 113 12.19 -11.77 -7.51
N SER A 114 12.15 -12.84 -6.70
CA SER A 114 11.90 -14.21 -7.18
C SER A 114 10.45 -14.65 -7.06
N ARG A 115 9.59 -13.83 -6.45
CA ARG A 115 8.17 -14.14 -6.30
C ARG A 115 7.40 -13.84 -7.59
N PRO A 116 6.54 -14.78 -8.04
CA PRO A 116 5.63 -14.51 -9.14
C PRO A 116 4.65 -13.37 -8.81
N ASP A 117 4.49 -12.44 -9.74
CA ASP A 117 3.57 -11.31 -9.63
C ASP A 117 2.25 -11.65 -10.34
N THR A 118 1.13 -11.72 -9.61
CA THR A 118 -0.18 -12.01 -10.24
C THR A 118 -0.67 -10.91 -11.20
N ASP A 119 -0.21 -9.66 -11.05
CA ASP A 119 -0.53 -8.59 -12.01
C ASP A 119 0.10 -8.86 -13.39
N SER A 120 1.20 -9.63 -13.43
CA SER A 120 1.87 -9.99 -14.70
C SER A 120 0.96 -10.71 -15.69
N LEU A 121 -0.10 -11.38 -15.23
CA LEU A 121 -1.10 -12.02 -16.10
C LEU A 121 -1.81 -11.04 -17.05
N ARG A 122 -1.79 -9.73 -16.76
CA ARG A 122 -2.42 -8.70 -17.60
C ARG A 122 -1.56 -8.26 -18.78
N TRP A 123 -0.25 -8.47 -18.73
CA TRP A 123 0.69 -7.84 -19.67
C TRP A 123 1.83 -8.73 -20.15
N SER A 124 2.07 -9.89 -19.52
CA SER A 124 3.22 -10.76 -19.85
C SER A 124 2.95 -11.79 -20.96
N ASP A 125 1.71 -11.87 -21.46
CA ASP A 125 1.22 -12.92 -22.37
C ASP A 125 1.45 -14.37 -21.87
N CYS A 126 1.80 -14.54 -20.59
CA CYS A 126 2.01 -15.84 -19.96
C CYS A 126 0.71 -16.37 -19.33
N ALA A 127 0.51 -17.69 -19.41
CA ALA A 127 -0.66 -18.34 -18.80
C ALA A 127 -0.59 -18.44 -17.27
N GLN A 128 0.56 -18.18 -16.67
CA GLN A 128 0.82 -18.23 -15.23
C GLN A 128 1.60 -16.98 -14.81
N PRO A 129 1.46 -16.53 -13.55
CA PRO A 129 2.24 -15.43 -13.01
C PRO A 129 3.75 -15.66 -13.16
N ILE A 130 4.49 -14.62 -13.53
CA ILE A 130 5.95 -14.65 -13.65
C ILE A 130 6.61 -13.73 -12.62
N PRO A 131 7.84 -14.03 -12.17
CA PRO A 131 8.62 -13.08 -11.38
C PRO A 131 9.06 -11.89 -12.24
N THR A 132 9.20 -10.73 -11.61
CA THR A 132 9.51 -9.45 -12.27
C THR A 132 10.76 -8.78 -11.69
N PRO A 133 11.93 -9.45 -11.69
CA PRO A 133 13.12 -9.04 -10.90
C PRO A 133 13.75 -7.70 -11.30
N GLN A 134 13.40 -7.13 -12.45
CA GLN A 134 13.88 -5.81 -12.87
C GLN A 134 12.98 -4.67 -12.38
N PHE A 135 11.74 -4.98 -12.03
CA PHE A 135 10.77 -4.05 -11.46
C PHE A 135 10.74 -4.14 -9.93
N ALA A 136 10.87 -5.37 -9.43
CA ALA A 136 10.86 -5.76 -8.04
C ALA A 136 12.03 -5.18 -7.24
#